data_AF-A0A482W2H3-F1
#
_entry.id   AF-A0A482W2H3-F1
#
_cell.length_a   1.000
_cell.length_b   1.000
_cell.length_c   1.000
_cell.angle_alpha   90.00
_cell.angle_beta   90.00
_cell.angle_gamma   90.00
#
_symmetry.space_group_name_H-M   'P 1'
#
loop_
_entity.id
_entity.type
_entity.pdbx_description
1 polymer ?
#
loop_
_entity_poly.entity_id
_entity_poly.type
_entity_poly.pdbx_seq_one_letter_code
_entity_poly.pdbx_strand_id
1 'polypeptide(L)'
;MADKKADQYYTRPPKLGKWEGFKVFLWNPETSQFLGRTGSSWGKILLFYLIFYAVLIGFFAAMLAVFYQTLDDTTPKWQGDNSLIGSNP
;
A
#
# COMPACT_ATOMS: atom_id res chain seq x y z
N MET A 1 -35.76 44.54 -11.77
CA MET A 1 -34.71 44.85 -12.77
C MET A 1 -33.37 44.53 -12.13
N ALA A 2 -32.55 43.73 -12.82
CA ALA A 2 -31.17 43.35 -12.49
C ALA A 2 -30.99 42.53 -11.18
N ASP A 3 -30.31 41.39 -11.13
CA ASP A 3 -29.22 40.95 -11.98
C ASP A 3 -29.19 39.41 -12.03
N LYS A 4 -29.16 38.86 -13.25
CA LYS A 4 -28.84 37.44 -13.48
C LYS A 4 -27.43 37.24 -12.94
N LYS A 5 -27.27 36.50 -11.83
CA LYS A 5 -25.94 36.08 -11.38
C LYS A 5 -25.36 35.12 -12.41
N ALA A 6 -24.58 35.68 -13.32
CA ALA A 6 -23.74 34.96 -14.25
C ALA A 6 -22.99 33.85 -13.51
N ASP A 7 -23.19 32.64 -14.01
CA ASP A 7 -22.45 31.40 -13.80
C ASP A 7 -21.28 31.49 -12.81
N GLN A 8 -21.58 31.33 -11.53
CA GLN A 8 -20.57 31.15 -10.49
C GLN A 8 -20.08 29.70 -10.55
N TYR A 9 -19.11 29.42 -11.42
CA TYR A 9 -18.47 28.10 -11.54
C TYR A 9 -17.63 27.72 -10.31
N TYR A 10 -17.28 28.69 -9.47
CA TYR A 10 -16.50 28.47 -8.25
C TYR A 10 -17.15 29.14 -7.03
N THR A 11 -17.76 28.34 -6.18
CA THR A 11 -18.07 28.72 -4.81
C THR A 11 -16.84 28.50 -3.93
N ARG A 12 -16.48 29.50 -3.11
CA ARG A 12 -15.42 29.34 -2.12
C ARG A 12 -15.77 28.16 -1.20
N PRO A 13 -14.82 27.24 -0.91
CA PRO A 13 -15.10 26.14 0.01
C PRO A 13 -15.50 26.73 1.37
N PRO A 14 -16.47 26.11 2.05
CA PRO A 14 -16.91 26.55 3.37
C PRO A 14 -15.71 26.58 4.33
N LYS A 15 -15.64 27.61 5.17
CA LYS A 15 -14.59 27.75 6.19
C LYS A 15 -14.88 26.77 7.33
N LEU A 16 -14.47 25.52 7.16
CA LEU A 16 -14.60 24.47 8.17
C LEU A 16 -13.59 24.69 9.30
N GLY A 17 -14.00 24.43 10.55
CA GLY A 17 -13.06 24.34 11.66
C GLY A 17 -12.03 23.22 11.45
N LYS A 18 -10.85 23.29 12.04
CA LYS A 18 -9.77 22.29 11.85
C LYS A 18 -10.25 20.84 12.05
N TRP A 19 -11.10 20.61 13.06
CA TRP A 19 -11.68 19.31 13.36
C TRP A 19 -12.77 18.89 12.36
N GLU A 20 -13.62 19.82 11.93
CA GLU A 20 -14.64 19.54 10.93
C GLU A 20 -14.01 19.23 9.56
N GLY A 21 -12.96 19.97 9.20
CA GLY A 21 -12.17 19.70 8.01
C GLY A 21 -11.51 18.32 8.05
N PHE A 22 -11.00 17.89 9.22
CA PHE A 22 -10.45 16.54 9.38
C PHE A 22 -11.52 15.45 9.24
N LYS A 23 -12.71 15.65 9.82
CA LYS A 23 -13.84 14.70 9.68
C LYS A 23 -14.26 14.55 8.21
N VAL A 24 -14.40 15.69 7.50
CA VAL A 24 -14.75 15.71 6.07
C VAL A 24 -13.65 15.11 5.21
N PHE A 25 -12.38 15.30 5.58
CA PHE A 25 -11.25 14.67 4.91
C PHE A 25 -11.26 13.14 5.07
N LEU A 26 -11.54 12.64 6.27
CA LEU A 26 -11.64 11.22 6.55
C LEU A 26 -12.80 10.59 5.76
N TRP A 27 -13.99 11.19 5.86
CA TRP A 27 -15.18 10.76 5.15
C TRP A 27 -16.01 11.96 4.70
N ASN A 28 -16.16 12.11 3.39
CA ASN A 28 -17.05 13.10 2.81
C ASN A 28 -18.35 12.41 2.34
N PRO A 29 -19.46 12.53 3.09
CA PRO A 29 -20.73 11.89 2.73
C PRO A 29 -21.38 12.50 1.48
N GLU A 30 -21.11 13.77 1.17
CA GLU A 30 -21.71 14.45 0.00
C GLU A 30 -21.14 13.91 -1.32
N THR A 31 -19.84 13.67 -1.34
CA THR A 31 -19.13 13.16 -2.53
C THR A 31 -18.85 11.65 -2.47
N SER A 32 -19.21 10.99 -1.36
CA SER A 32 -18.88 9.58 -1.09
C SER A 32 -17.39 9.28 -1.30
N GLN A 33 -16.53 10.17 -0.78
CA GLN A 33 -15.09 10.04 -0.86
C GLN A 33 -14.52 9.67 0.51
N PHE A 34 -13.67 8.66 0.54
CA PHE A 34 -12.89 8.28 1.71
C PHE A 34 -11.44 8.70 1.49
N LEU A 35 -10.89 9.50 2.42
CA LEU A 35 -9.53 10.04 2.32
C LEU A 35 -9.24 10.74 0.97
N GLY A 36 -10.23 11.46 0.45
CA GLY A 36 -10.12 12.20 -0.81
C GLY A 36 -10.13 11.36 -2.09
N ARG A 37 -10.55 10.09 -2.03
CA ARG A 37 -10.76 9.24 -3.22
C ARG A 37 -12.12 8.56 -3.20
N THR A 38 -12.69 8.35 -4.40
CA THR A 38 -13.94 7.61 -4.56
C THR A 38 -13.74 6.11 -4.32
N GLY A 39 -14.80 5.41 -3.92
CA GLY A 39 -14.77 3.96 -3.73
C GLY A 39 -14.29 3.18 -4.97
N SER A 40 -14.64 3.64 -6.18
CA SER A 40 -14.14 3.04 -7.43
C SER A 40 -12.63 3.17 -7.58
N SER A 41 -12.05 4.33 -7.24
CA SER A 41 -10.60 4.50 -7.25
C SER A 41 -9.93 3.63 -6.20
N TRP A 42 -10.50 3.53 -5.00
CA TRP A 42 -10.02 2.63 -3.94
C TRP A 42 -10.02 1.17 -4.39
N GLY A 43 -11.10 0.70 -5.00
CA GLY A 43 -11.20 -0.67 -5.52
C GLY A 43 -10.10 -0.99 -6.55
N LYS A 44 -9.83 -0.06 -7.48
CA LYS A 44 -8.74 -0.23 -8.48
C LYS A 44 -7.37 -0.33 -7.82
N ILE A 45 -7.08 0.51 -6.83
CA ILE A 45 -5.80 0.51 -6.10
C ILE A 45 -5.65 -0.80 -5.33
N LEU A 46 -6.68 -1.21 -4.58
CA LEU A 46 -6.65 -2.44 -3.81
C LEU A 46 -6.47 -3.67 -4.71
N LEU A 47 -7.19 -3.74 -5.84
CA LEU A 47 -7.04 -4.81 -6.81
C LEU A 47 -5.62 -4.86 -7.38
N PHE A 48 -5.07 -3.72 -7.78
CA PHE A 48 -3.69 -3.62 -8.26
C PHE A 48 -2.69 -4.14 -7.24
N TYR A 49 -2.76 -3.66 -5.99
CA TYR A 49 -1.83 -4.07 -4.95
C TYR A 49 -2.00 -5.53 -4.57
N LEU A 50 -3.23 -6.07 -4.58
CA LEU A 50 -3.47 -7.49 -4.31
C LEU A 50 -2.74 -8.36 -5.33
N ILE A 51 -2.91 -8.08 -6.63
CA ILE A 51 -2.25 -8.84 -7.70
C ILE A 51 -0.74 -8.65 -7.62
N PHE A 52 -0.28 -7.41 -7.45
CA PHE A 52 1.13 -7.09 -7.33
C PHE A 52 1.80 -7.85 -6.18
N TYR A 53 1.22 -7.81 -4.97
CA TYR A 53 1.78 -8.51 -3.82
C TYR A 53 1.66 -10.02 -3.92
N ALA A 54 0.60 -10.56 -4.54
CA ALA A 54 0.51 -11.99 -4.83
C ALA A 54 1.67 -12.46 -5.73
N VAL A 55 1.97 -11.72 -6.80
CA VAL A 55 3.11 -12.02 -7.68
C VAL A 55 4.43 -11.86 -6.94
N LEU A 56 4.58 -10.81 -6.13
CA LEU A 56 5.81 -10.56 -5.34
C LEU A 56 6.08 -11.70 -4.35
N ILE A 57 5.05 -12.13 -3.61
CA ILE A 57 5.13 -13.26 -2.68
C ILE A 57 5.47 -14.54 -3.44
N GLY A 58 4.82 -14.79 -4.59
CA GLY A 58 5.11 -15.94 -5.44
C GLY A 58 6.56 -15.97 -5.95
N PHE A 59 7.06 -14.82 -6.41
CA PHE A 59 8.46 -14.68 -6.85
C PHE A 59 9.44 -14.92 -5.70
N PHE A 60 9.19 -14.32 -4.53
CA PHE A 60 10.02 -14.52 -3.35
C PHE A 60 10.00 -15.99 -2.88
N ALA A 61 8.82 -16.61 -2.84
CA ALA A 61 8.68 -18.03 -2.51
C ALA A 61 9.41 -18.94 -3.50
N ALA A 62 9.35 -18.63 -4.80
CA ALA A 62 10.10 -19.37 -5.83
C ALA A 62 11.62 -19.24 -5.63
N MET A 63 12.12 -18.04 -5.30
CA MET A 63 13.54 -17.85 -4.96
C MET A 63 13.94 -18.66 -3.73
N LEU A 64 13.12 -18.68 -2.68
CA LEU A 64 13.37 -19.52 -1.50
C LEU A 64 13.36 -21.00 -1.87
N ALA A 65 12.40 -21.45 -2.68
CA ALA A 65 12.34 -22.85 -3.12
C ALA A 65 13.61 -23.28 -3.87
N VAL A 66 14.13 -22.42 -4.76
CA VAL A 66 15.42 -22.67 -5.43
C VAL A 66 16.57 -22.66 -4.44
N PHE A 67 16.59 -21.73 -3.48
CA PHE A 67 17.61 -21.68 -2.43
C PHE A 67 17.63 -22.97 -1.59
N TYR A 68 16.46 -23.50 -1.22
CA TYR A 68 16.34 -24.75 -0.47
C TYR A 68 16.93 -25.96 -1.22
N GLN A 69 16.87 -25.99 -2.56
CA GLN A 69 17.53 -27.03 -3.34
C GLN A 69 19.07 -27.01 -3.22
N THR A 70 19.65 -25.92 -2.73
CA THR A 70 21.10 -25.78 -2.52
C THR A 70 21.55 -26.14 -1.09
N LEU A 71 20.61 -26.51 -0.23
CA LEU A 71 20.85 -26.91 1.16
C LEU A 71 20.79 -28.44 1.29
N ASP A 72 21.54 -28.96 2.25
CA ASP A 72 21.45 -30.35 2.68
C ASP A 72 20.47 -30.43 3.86
N ASP A 73 19.58 -31.43 3.84
CA ASP A 73 18.52 -31.59 4.87
C ASP A 73 19.06 -32.12 6.20
N THR A 74 20.26 -32.70 6.20
CA THR A 74 20.81 -33.41 7.37
C THR A 74 21.94 -32.65 8.04
N THR A 75 22.66 -31.82 7.29
CA THR A 75 23.84 -31.11 7.78
C THR A 75 23.88 -29.65 7.34
N PRO A 76 24.25 -28.71 8.23
CA PRO A 76 24.35 -27.31 7.84
C PRO A 76 25.47 -27.09 6.80
N LYS A 77 25.17 -26.27 5.79
CA LYS A 77 26.05 -26.00 4.64
C LYS A 77 27.43 -25.45 5.01
N TRP A 78 27.52 -24.66 6.08
CA TRP A 78 28.76 -24.01 6.51
C TRP A 78 29.15 -24.51 7.91
N GLN A 79 30.19 -25.34 7.99
CA GLN A 79 30.72 -25.94 9.21
C GLN A 79 32.25 -25.90 9.22
N GLY A 80 32.85 -25.98 10.41
CA GLY A 80 34.30 -25.98 10.62
C GLY A 80 34.96 -24.74 10.02
N ASP A 81 36.04 -24.93 9.26
CA ASP A 81 36.80 -23.85 8.62
C ASP A 81 36.00 -23.04 7.59
N ASN A 82 34.90 -23.59 7.08
CA ASN A 82 34.01 -22.88 6.15
C ASN A 82 32.93 -22.07 6.89
N SER A 83 32.90 -22.12 8.21
CA SER A 83 31.99 -21.35 9.06
C SER A 83 32.66 -20.07 9.56
N LEU A 84 31.85 -19.07 9.91
CA LEU A 84 32.30 -17.77 10.42
C LEU A 84 33.11 -17.85 11.71
N ILE A 85 32.96 -18.93 12.48
CA ILE A 85 33.69 -19.18 13.73
C ILE A 85 34.97 -20.03 13.54
N GLY A 86 35.18 -20.59 12.35
CA GLY A 86 36.29 -21.49 12.03
C GLY A 86 36.26 -22.82 12.80
N SER A 87 37.40 -23.49 12.89
CA SER A 87 37.61 -24.73 13.65
C SER A 87 38.03 -24.52 15.11
N ASN A 88 37.75 -23.34 15.68
CA ASN A 88 38.11 -23.06 17.07
C ASN A 88 37.27 -23.93 18.02
N PRO A 89 37.90 -24.72 18.92
CA PRO A 89 37.18 -25.54 19.89
C PRO A 89 36.34 -24.71 20.86
#